data_AF-I1C5J5-F1
#
_entry.id   AF-I1C5J5-F1
#
_cell.length_a   1.000
_cell.length_b   1.000
_cell.length_c   1.000
_cell.angle_alpha   90.00
_cell.angle_beta   90.00
_cell.angle_gamma   90.00
#
_symmetry.space_group_name_H-M   'P 1'
#
loop_
_entity.id
_entity.type
_entity.pdbx_description
1 polymer ?
#
loop_
_entity_poly.entity_id
_entity_poly.type
_entity_poly.pdbx_seq_one_letter_code
_entity_poly.pdbx_strand_id
1 'polypeptide(L)'
;MVLEEAFPGLEVSISGSYKHIREKCALSLKQATKNTVEQDTTKTIQLRFDIVAQWKAAGVNYQSNCVFVDEAGSHTQMIRARAWSKE
;
A
#
# COMPACT_ATOMS: atom_id res chain seq x y z
N MET A 1 -25.84 -17.20 -7.30
CA MET A 1 -25.69 -18.44 -6.52
C MET A 1 -25.28 -18.04 -5.13
N VAL A 2 -26.24 -17.98 -4.20
CA VAL A 2 -25.96 -17.65 -2.81
C VAL A 2 -25.42 -18.92 -2.16
N LEU A 3 -24.22 -18.86 -1.57
CA LEU A 3 -23.54 -20.02 -0.97
C LEU A 3 -24.41 -20.76 0.07
N GLU A 4 -25.33 -20.04 0.71
CA GLU A 4 -26.26 -20.54 1.72
C GLU A 4 -27.32 -21.51 1.15
N GLU A 5 -27.73 -21.33 -0.11
CA GLU A 5 -28.71 -22.21 -0.77
C GLU A 5 -28.09 -23.54 -1.20
N ALA A 6 -26.78 -23.54 -1.51
CA ALA A 6 -26.06 -24.72 -1.99
C ALA A 6 -25.56 -25.62 -0.84
N PHE A 7 -25.37 -25.06 0.36
CA PHE A 7 -24.81 -25.76 1.52
C PHE A 7 -25.58 -25.41 2.81
N PRO A 8 -26.81 -25.93 2.97
CA PRO A 8 -27.60 -25.68 4.18
C PRO A 8 -26.87 -26.21 5.42
N GLY A 9 -26.69 -25.34 6.43
CA GLY A 9 -25.98 -25.67 7.68
C GLY A 9 -24.48 -25.40 7.67
N LEU A 10 -23.95 -24.81 6.59
CA LEU A 10 -22.55 -24.37 6.54
C LEU A 10 -22.35 -23.14 7.44
N GLU A 11 -21.80 -23.35 8.63
CA GLU A 11 -21.29 -22.27 9.48
C GLU A 11 -19.79 -22.09 9.27
N VAL A 12 -19.39 -20.94 8.73
CA VAL A 12 -17.99 -20.58 8.57
C VAL A 12 -17.66 -19.39 9.46
N SER A 13 -16.63 -19.55 10.29
CA SER A 13 -16.11 -18.44 11.08
C SER A 13 -15.39 -17.43 10.20
N ILE A 14 -15.43 -16.15 10.58
CA ILE A 14 -14.74 -15.07 9.87
C ILE A 14 -13.23 -15.38 9.73
N SER A 15 -12.62 -15.96 10.75
CA SER A 15 -11.20 -16.36 10.72
C SER A 15 -10.93 -17.49 9.73
N GLY A 16 -11.83 -18.48 9.63
CA GLY A 16 -11.76 -19.56 8.65
C GLY A 16 -11.84 -19.03 7.22
N SER A 17 -12.78 -18.11 6.95
CA SER A 17 -12.91 -17.42 5.67
C SER A 17 -11.64 -16.65 5.31
N TYR A 18 -11.10 -15.86 6.25
CA TYR A 18 -9.88 -15.09 6.01
C TYR A 18 -8.68 -15.99 5.72
N LYS A 19 -8.52 -17.09 6.46
CA LYS A 19 -7.47 -18.09 6.22
C LYS A 19 -7.58 -18.70 4.83
N HIS A 20 -8.79 -19.09 4.42
CA HIS A 20 -9.03 -19.65 3.09
C HIS A 20 -8.67 -18.66 1.97
N ILE A 21 -9.12 -17.41 2.08
CA ILE A 21 -8.81 -16.35 1.10
C ILE A 21 -7.28 -16.14 1.01
N ARG A 22 -6.60 -16.12 2.15
CA ARG A 22 -5.15 -15.92 2.21
C ARG A 22 -4.36 -17.09 1.63
N GLU A 23 -4.70 -18.32 2.02
CA GLU A 23 -3.90 -19.51 1.71
C GLU A 23 -4.29 -20.18 0.40
N LYS A 24 -5.58 -20.17 0.04
CA LYS A 24 -6.11 -20.84 -1.15
C LYS A 24 -6.31 -19.90 -2.32
N CYS A 25 -6.72 -18.66 -2.07
CA CYS A 25 -6.89 -17.66 -3.13
C CYS A 25 -5.64 -16.78 -3.34
N ALA A 26 -4.62 -16.88 -2.47
CA ALA A 26 -3.44 -16.02 -2.48
C ALA A 26 -3.77 -14.51 -2.43
N LEU A 27 -4.91 -14.16 -1.84
CA LEU A 27 -5.36 -12.77 -1.71
C LEU A 27 -5.02 -12.25 -0.31
N SER A 28 -4.54 -11.00 -0.25
CA SER A 28 -4.30 -10.30 1.00
C SER A 28 -5.08 -8.99 1.00
N LEU A 29 -5.73 -8.70 2.13
CA LEU A 29 -6.39 -7.42 2.32
C LEU A 29 -5.34 -6.38 2.75
N LYS A 30 -5.04 -5.44 1.86
CA LYS A 30 -4.23 -4.26 2.20
C LYS A 30 -5.15 -3.12 2.63
N GLN A 31 -4.74 -2.41 3.68
CA GLN A 31 -5.43 -1.19 4.08
C GLN A 31 -5.14 -0.10 3.05
N ALA A 32 -6.18 0.54 2.52
CA ALA A 32 -6.01 1.70 1.66
C ALA A 32 -5.47 2.87 2.47
N THR A 33 -4.29 3.38 2.10
CA THR A 33 -3.78 4.65 2.60
C THR A 33 -4.34 5.78 1.76
N LYS A 34 -4.82 6.85 2.39
CA LYS A 34 -5.21 8.06 1.66
C LYS A 34 -3.93 8.75 1.19
N ASN A 35 -3.78 8.91 -0.12
CA ASN A 35 -2.82 9.88 -0.64
C ASN A 35 -3.30 11.28 -0.23
N THR A 36 -2.38 12.15 0.16
CA THR A 36 -2.71 13.57 0.37
C THR A 36 -3.09 14.17 -0.98
N VAL A 37 -4.19 14.92 -1.02
CA VAL A 37 -4.76 15.53 -2.24
C VAL A 37 -3.73 16.36 -3.02
N GLU A 38 -2.74 16.93 -2.31
CA GLU A 38 -1.65 17.71 -2.87
C GLU A 38 -0.67 16.90 -3.74
N GLN A 39 -0.53 15.58 -3.48
CA GLN A 39 0.37 14.70 -4.23
C GLN A 39 -0.18 14.27 -5.60
N ASP A 40 -1.50 14.22 -5.75
CA ASP A 40 -2.18 13.73 -6.96
C ASP A 40 -2.67 14.85 -7.88
N THR A 41 -2.23 16.10 -7.67
CA THR A 41 -2.52 17.16 -8.65
C THR A 41 -1.69 16.95 -9.92
N THR A 42 -2.28 17.22 -11.08
CA THR A 42 -1.59 17.16 -12.39
C THR A 42 -0.29 17.97 -12.39
N LYS A 43 -0.27 19.09 -11.66
CA LYS A 43 0.92 19.94 -11.49
C LYS A 43 2.06 19.20 -10.77
N THR A 44 1.76 18.56 -9.63
CA THR A 44 2.75 17.80 -8.85
C THR A 44 3.30 16.61 -9.65
N ILE A 45 2.44 15.94 -10.41
CA ILE A 45 2.84 14.81 -11.27
C ILE A 45 3.80 15.29 -12.38
N GLN A 46 3.46 16.39 -13.05
CA GLN A 46 4.29 16.94 -14.12
C GLN A 46 5.66 17.38 -13.58
N LEU A 47 5.69 18.06 -12.44
CA LEU A 47 6.94 18.51 -11.81
C LEU A 47 7.87 17.33 -11.47
N ARG A 48 7.31 16.23 -10.94
CA ARG A 48 8.09 15.01 -10.65
C ARG A 48 8.67 14.40 -11.93
N PHE A 49 7.87 14.36 -12.99
CA PHE A 49 8.33 13.85 -14.30
C PHE A 49 9.50 14.68 -14.83
N ASP A 50 9.35 16.01 -14.84
CA ASP A 50 10.35 16.92 -15.38
C ASP A 50 11.68 16.82 -14.63
N ILE A 51 11.64 16.72 -13.29
CA ILE A 51 12.84 16.55 -12.45
C ILE A 51 13.55 15.23 -12.76
N VAL A 52 12.80 14.12 -12.83
CA VAL A 52 13.39 12.81 -13.15
C VAL A 52 13.97 12.80 -14.57
N ALA A 53 13.32 13.46 -15.52
CA ALA A 53 13.82 13.60 -16.88
C ALA A 53 15.14 14.39 -16.93
N GLN A 54 15.23 15.50 -16.19
CA GLN A 54 16.46 16.28 -16.07
C GLN A 54 17.61 15.47 -15.47
N TRP A 55 17.35 14.70 -14.42
CA TRP A 55 18.36 13.83 -13.80
C TRP A 55 18.86 12.74 -14.74
N LYS A 56 17.95 12.13 -15.50
CA LYS A 56 18.33 11.16 -16.55
C LYS A 56 19.19 11.82 -17.63
N ALA A 57 18.83 13.01 -18.09
CA ALA A 57 19.61 13.75 -19.07
C ALA A 57 21.01 14.13 -18.55
N ALA A 58 21.13 14.43 -17.25
CA ALA A 58 22.39 14.70 -16.58
C ALA A 58 23.23 13.43 -16.28
N GLY A 59 22.75 12.23 -16.65
CA GLY A 59 23.44 10.96 -16.40
C GLY A 59 23.42 10.52 -14.94
N VAL A 60 22.54 11.10 -14.11
CA VAL A 60 22.40 10.72 -12.70
C VAL A 60 21.72 9.36 -12.60
N ASN A 61 22.48 8.34 -12.20
CA ASN A 61 21.91 7.03 -11.86
C ASN A 61 21.29 7.06 -10.47
N TYR A 62 20.06 7.58 -10.38
CA TYR A 62 19.33 7.70 -9.12
C TYR A 62 18.95 6.36 -8.49
N GLN A 63 19.04 5.24 -9.22
CA GLN A 63 18.75 3.91 -8.68
C GLN A 63 19.92 3.33 -7.88
N SER A 64 21.17 3.66 -8.24
CA SER A 64 22.36 3.11 -7.58
C SER A 64 23.07 4.10 -6.66
N ASN A 65 22.96 5.41 -6.94
CA ASN A 65 23.84 6.42 -6.33
C ASN A 65 23.09 7.51 -5.53
N CYS A 66 21.81 7.31 -5.20
CA CYS A 66 21.01 8.31 -4.51
C CYS A 66 20.57 7.85 -3.12
N VAL A 67 20.80 8.69 -2.11
CA VAL A 67 20.20 8.57 -0.79
C VAL A 67 19.09 9.60 -0.71
N PHE A 68 17.84 9.14 -0.64
CA PHE A 68 16.69 10.03 -0.47
C PHE A 68 16.58 10.42 1.00
N VAL A 69 16.89 11.67 1.31
CA VAL A 69 16.68 12.24 2.65
C VAL A 69 15.32 12.91 2.66
N ASP A 70 14.30 12.19 3.13
CA ASP A 70 12.98 12.73 3.42
C ASP A 70 12.75 12.68 4.94
N GLU A 71 12.78 13.86 5.56
CA GLU A 71 12.60 14.02 7.00
C GLU A 71 11.21 13.51 7.43
N ALA A 72 10.17 13.74 6.63
CA ALA A 72 8.80 13.30 6.91
C ALA A 72 8.63 11.77 6.78
N GLY A 73 9.25 11.16 5.77
CA GLY A 73 9.27 9.72 5.57
C GLY A 73 10.01 8.96 6.68
N SER A 74 11.09 9.54 7.21
CA SER A 74 11.84 8.97 8.33
C SER A 74 11.01 8.93 9.62
N HIS A 75 10.30 10.01 9.93
CA HIS A 75 9.44 10.09 11.11
C HIS A 75 8.24 9.13 11.02
N THR A 76 7.69 8.96 9.81
CA THR A 76 6.60 8.00 9.56
C THR A 76 7.05 6.54 9.74
N GLN A 77 8.30 6.22 9.41
CA GLN A 77 8.88 4.89 9.63
C GLN A 77 9.23 4.62 11.10
N MET A 78 9.54 5.66 11.88
CA MET A 78 9.80 5.56 13.32
C MET A 78 8.53 5.38 14.15
N ILE A 79 7.37 5.79 13.62
CA ILE A 79 6.08 5.59 14.27
C ILE A 79 5.48 4.25 13.81
N ARG A 80 5.11 3.39 14.77
CA ARG A 80 4.28 2.23 14.46
C ARG A 80 2.98 2.73 13.81
N ALA A 81 2.74 2.36 12.56
CA ALA A 81 1.50 2.68 11.85
C ALA A 81 0.24 2.14 12.55
N ARG A 82 0.37 1.29 13.58
CA ARG A 82 -0.72 0.60 14.28
C ARG A 82 -0.46 0.49 15.79
N ALA A 83 -1.48 0.78 16.57
CA ALA A 83 -1.57 0.36 17.96
C ALA A 83 -2.15 -1.06 18.04
N TRP A 84 -1.77 -1.82 19.07
CA TRP A 84 -2.42 -3.09 19.38
C TRP A 84 -3.73 -2.77 20.09
N SER A 85 -4.85 -3.35 19.65
CA SER A 85 -6.06 -3.36 20.48
C SER A 85 -5.74 -4.15 21.74
N LYS A 86 -6.10 -3.62 22.90
CA LYS A 86 -6.31 -4.51 24.05
C LYS A 86 -7.66 -5.19 23.84
N GLU A 87 -7.67 -6.50 24.06
CA GLU A 87 -8.90 -7.26 24.23
C GLU A 87 -9.61 -6.85 25.53
#